data_AF-A0A928JE67-F1
#
_entry.id   AF-A0A928JE67-F1
#
_cell.length_a   1.000
_cell.length_b   1.000
_cell.length_c   1.000
_cell.angle_alpha   90.00
_cell.angle_beta   90.00
_cell.angle_gamma   90.00
#
_symmetry.space_group_name_H-M   'P 1'
#
loop_
_entity.id
_entity.type
_entity.pdbx_description
1 polymer ?
#
loop_
_entity_poly.entity_id
_entity_poly.type
_entity_poly.pdbx_seq_one_letter_code
_entity_poly.pdbx_strand_id
1 'polypeptide(L)'
;MGLLDKMIKTYRGDRRSREKIKAVQRKRLLSLVKYARDHSPFYRNLYAEIGNDFTLTDLPPVSKPELMAHFDDVLTDRRITMARIDDFTQDLDHIGRMIDNKYLIFKTSGSTGNPAVVLYDKQNIDVSSAVAAFRTFARKEDFRKFMNHGKKTAGVFADYGFYLACGMSRYLQLKMPRQKTKITVDVNAPESDIIKQLNDFQPSMLSGYPSNLALLADFEELSIHPDVVITGGELLTDDVRRKLERRFGCYVQTHYSCTEGGEIACECEEKHLHINEDWVIVEPVDSENNPVPYGEMSDKVLLTNLSNYIQPFIRYELTDRVIVHNEKCKCGRNTLWLEIEGRTDDILEFENGVRIAPMSLYKVLEEVKSIRRFQLVQRASDRVELRITSDDPGEAFDRAKRDLREFFGSKGLNVEIVPSDLTPQADKISGKFKHIYRDFE
;
A
#
# COMPACT_ATOMS: atom_id res chain seq x y z
N MET A 1 -7.41 -2.71 27.23
CA MET A 1 -7.18 -4.02 26.56
C MET A 1 -5.87 -3.92 25.80
N GLY A 2 -4.85 -4.73 26.13
CA GLY A 2 -3.51 -4.67 25.51
C GLY A 2 -3.33 -5.63 24.33
N LEU A 3 -2.10 -5.70 23.82
CA LEU A 3 -1.68 -6.52 22.67
C LEU A 3 -2.24 -7.96 22.64
N LEU A 4 -2.24 -8.67 23.77
CA LEU A 4 -2.75 -10.05 23.85
C LEU A 4 -4.22 -10.18 23.42
N ASP A 5 -5.06 -9.22 23.80
CA ASP A 5 -6.47 -9.21 23.40
C ASP A 5 -6.60 -8.99 21.88
N LYS A 6 -5.78 -8.10 21.31
CA LYS A 6 -5.73 -7.87 19.85
C LYS A 6 -5.28 -9.14 19.12
N MET A 7 -4.23 -9.79 19.61
CA MET A 7 -3.73 -11.08 19.10
C MET A 7 -4.82 -12.16 19.07
N ILE A 8 -5.56 -12.37 20.17
CA ILE A 8 -6.64 -13.36 20.23
C ILE A 8 -7.77 -13.02 19.26
N LYS A 9 -8.14 -11.74 19.16
CA LYS A 9 -9.21 -11.27 18.27
C LYS A 9 -8.84 -11.49 16.80
N THR A 10 -7.63 -11.09 16.40
CA THR A 10 -7.09 -11.25 15.05
C THR A 10 -6.97 -12.72 14.67
N TYR A 11 -6.37 -13.55 15.53
CA TYR A 11 -6.23 -14.99 15.26
C TYR A 11 -7.58 -15.69 15.02
N ARG A 12 -8.61 -15.31 15.79
CA ARG A 12 -9.97 -15.87 15.63
C ARG A 12 -10.72 -15.29 14.44
N GLY A 13 -10.32 -14.13 13.90
CA GLY A 13 -11.05 -13.38 12.88
C GLY A 13 -11.29 -14.18 11.60
N ASP A 14 -10.24 -14.79 11.05
CA ASP A 14 -10.24 -15.43 9.72
C ASP A 14 -11.16 -16.66 9.62
N ARG A 15 -11.48 -17.25 10.78
CA ARG A 15 -12.25 -18.49 10.90
C ARG A 15 -13.70 -18.26 11.35
N ARG A 16 -14.10 -17.01 11.56
CA ARG A 16 -15.50 -16.69 11.92
C ARG A 16 -16.41 -16.88 10.71
N SER A 17 -17.69 -17.14 10.97
CA SER A 17 -18.70 -17.05 9.91
C SER A 17 -18.85 -15.61 9.43
N ARG A 18 -19.32 -15.41 8.20
CA ARG A 18 -19.62 -14.08 7.62
C ARG A 18 -20.50 -13.24 8.54
N GLU A 19 -21.55 -13.82 9.11
CA GLU A 19 -22.44 -13.16 10.06
C GLU A 19 -21.70 -12.65 11.29
N LYS A 20 -20.79 -13.45 11.87
CA LYS A 20 -19.99 -13.06 13.03
C LYS A 20 -18.97 -11.97 12.67
N ILE A 21 -18.41 -11.98 11.46
CA ILE A 21 -17.54 -10.92 10.96
C ILE A 21 -18.34 -9.61 10.86
N LYS A 22 -19.49 -9.63 10.18
CA LYS A 22 -20.38 -8.46 10.04
C LYS A 22 -20.84 -7.91 11.40
N ALA A 23 -21.18 -8.78 12.35
CA ALA A 23 -21.56 -8.36 13.71
C ALA A 23 -20.41 -7.65 14.45
N VAL A 24 -19.16 -8.11 14.25
CA VAL A 24 -17.97 -7.49 14.85
C VAL A 24 -17.65 -6.16 14.19
N GLN A 25 -17.75 -6.08 12.86
CA GLN A 25 -17.63 -4.84 12.10
C GLN A 25 -18.66 -3.82 12.60
N ARG A 26 -19.95 -4.19 12.64
CA ARG A 26 -21.02 -3.30 13.12
C ARG A 26 -20.75 -2.81 14.53
N LYS A 27 -20.38 -3.70 15.46
CA LYS A 27 -20.05 -3.30 16.85
C LYS A 27 -18.89 -2.30 16.90
N ARG A 28 -17.82 -2.54 16.16
CA ARG A 28 -16.63 -1.66 16.13
C ARG A 28 -16.93 -0.33 15.44
N LEU A 29 -17.70 -0.34 14.35
CA LEU A 29 -18.15 0.85 13.62
C LEU A 29 -18.99 1.75 14.54
N LEU A 30 -20.01 1.21 15.21
CA LEU A 30 -20.84 1.97 16.15
C LEU A 30 -19.99 2.60 17.27
N SER A 31 -19.01 1.85 17.78
CA SER A 31 -18.10 2.34 18.82
C SER A 31 -17.19 3.48 18.30
N LEU A 32 -16.67 3.33 17.08
CA LEU A 32 -15.80 4.32 16.44
C LEU A 32 -16.57 5.61 16.12
N VAL A 33 -17.76 5.50 15.51
CA VAL A 33 -18.59 6.65 15.16
C VAL A 33 -19.02 7.41 16.41
N LYS A 34 -19.45 6.69 17.46
CA LYS A 34 -19.77 7.32 18.74
C LYS A 34 -18.56 8.07 19.30
N TYR A 35 -17.39 7.43 19.35
CA TYR A 35 -16.18 8.05 19.86
C TYR A 35 -15.77 9.28 19.04
N ALA A 36 -15.87 9.20 17.71
CA ALA A 36 -15.59 10.30 16.81
C ALA A 36 -16.53 11.49 17.04
N ARG A 37 -17.85 11.28 17.16
CA ARG A 37 -18.82 12.35 17.50
C ARG A 37 -18.49 13.03 18.84
N ASP A 38 -18.14 12.21 19.83
CA ASP A 38 -17.87 12.69 21.19
C ASP A 38 -16.55 13.49 21.26
N HIS A 39 -15.54 13.16 20.45
CA HIS A 39 -14.16 13.67 20.65
C HIS A 39 -13.54 14.42 19.47
N SER A 40 -14.04 14.28 18.24
CA SER A 40 -13.56 15.02 17.06
C SER A 40 -14.58 16.11 16.68
N PRO A 41 -14.19 17.40 16.74
CA PRO A 41 -15.05 18.49 16.26
C PRO A 41 -15.54 18.29 14.81
N PHE A 42 -14.67 17.81 13.93
CA PHE A 42 -15.01 17.54 12.53
C PHE A 42 -16.16 16.52 12.42
N TYR A 43 -16.00 15.33 13.02
CA TYR A 43 -17.03 14.27 12.93
C TYR A 43 -18.28 14.58 13.74
N ARG A 44 -18.18 15.41 14.79
CA ARG A 44 -19.36 15.92 15.51
C ARG A 44 -20.25 16.74 14.58
N ASN A 45 -19.65 17.63 13.80
CA ASN A 45 -20.37 18.48 12.86
C ASN A 45 -20.85 17.68 11.65
N LEU A 46 -19.97 16.85 11.07
CA LEU A 46 -20.29 16.04 9.89
C LEU A 46 -21.46 15.09 10.14
N TYR A 47 -21.61 14.58 11.37
CA TYR A 47 -22.66 13.63 11.74
C TYR A 47 -23.77 14.24 12.62
N ALA A 48 -23.90 15.56 12.68
CA ALA A 48 -24.86 16.24 13.56
C ALA A 48 -26.31 15.80 13.31
N GLU A 49 -26.69 15.64 12.04
CA GLU A 49 -28.05 15.24 11.62
C GLU A 49 -28.24 13.72 11.51
N ILE A 50 -27.19 12.93 11.77
CA ILE A 50 -27.24 11.48 11.64
C ILE A 50 -27.61 10.87 12.99
N GLY A 51 -28.76 10.18 13.03
CA GLY A 51 -29.25 9.47 14.21
C GLY A 51 -28.33 8.36 14.72
N ASN A 52 -28.78 7.64 15.75
CA ASN A 52 -28.07 6.47 16.28
C ASN A 52 -28.36 5.18 15.51
N ASP A 53 -29.45 5.13 14.74
CA ASP A 53 -29.82 4.00 13.89
C ASP A 53 -29.40 4.28 12.44
N PHE A 54 -28.09 4.34 12.23
CA PHE A 54 -27.50 4.54 10.91
C PHE A 54 -26.97 3.23 10.32
N THR A 55 -26.96 3.18 9.01
CA THR A 55 -26.19 2.26 8.18
C THR A 55 -24.90 2.93 7.73
N LEU A 56 -23.94 2.13 7.24
CA LEU A 56 -22.66 2.67 6.79
C LEU A 56 -22.84 3.70 5.67
N THR A 57 -23.78 3.47 4.74
CA THR A 57 -24.05 4.38 3.61
C THR A 57 -24.65 5.72 4.02
N ASP A 58 -25.25 5.83 5.22
CA ASP A 58 -25.77 7.10 5.74
C ASP A 58 -24.65 8.05 6.19
N LEU A 59 -23.44 7.52 6.46
CA LEU A 59 -22.28 8.32 6.82
C LEU A 59 -21.68 8.93 5.54
N PRO A 60 -21.51 10.25 5.42
CA PRO A 60 -20.85 10.84 4.26
C PRO A 60 -19.38 10.37 4.15
N PRO A 61 -18.89 10.09 2.92
CA PRO A 61 -17.47 9.81 2.70
C PRO A 61 -16.63 11.05 2.93
N VAL A 62 -15.35 10.84 3.22
CA VAL A 62 -14.37 11.92 3.45
C VAL A 62 -13.16 11.74 2.56
N SER A 63 -12.66 12.85 2.02
CA SER A 63 -11.51 12.84 1.11
C SER A 63 -10.20 13.20 1.83
N LYS A 64 -9.06 12.84 1.23
CA LYS A 64 -7.74 13.29 1.72
C LYS A 64 -7.65 14.82 1.83
N PRO A 65 -8.00 15.62 0.79
CA PRO A 65 -7.92 17.08 0.89
C PRO A 65 -8.77 17.64 2.04
N GLU A 66 -9.97 17.11 2.23
CA GLU A 66 -10.88 17.53 3.29
C GLU A 66 -10.32 17.23 4.69
N LEU A 67 -9.88 15.99 4.94
CA LEU A 67 -9.32 15.62 6.23
C LEU A 67 -8.03 16.41 6.55
N MET A 68 -7.22 16.72 5.54
CA MET A 68 -5.99 17.51 5.75
C MET A 68 -6.30 18.99 5.98
N ALA A 69 -7.31 19.55 5.31
CA ALA A 69 -7.77 20.93 5.56
C ALA A 69 -8.33 21.11 6.98
N HIS A 70 -8.91 20.04 7.56
CA HIS A 70 -9.47 20.02 8.90
C HIS A 70 -8.65 19.18 9.89
N PHE A 71 -7.35 18.98 9.65
CA PHE A 71 -6.54 17.99 10.36
C PHE A 71 -6.68 18.04 11.88
N ASP A 72 -6.51 19.21 12.49
CA ASP A 72 -6.61 19.37 13.95
C ASP A 72 -8.00 18.98 14.47
N ASP A 73 -9.06 19.29 13.72
CA ASP A 73 -10.48 19.01 14.03
C ASP A 73 -10.88 17.55 13.80
N VAL A 74 -10.15 16.82 12.97
CA VAL A 74 -10.31 15.37 12.79
C VAL A 74 -9.78 14.60 14.00
N LEU A 75 -8.73 15.11 14.65
CA LEU A 75 -8.10 14.43 15.78
C LEU A 75 -9.00 14.40 17.02
N THR A 76 -8.97 13.28 17.74
CA THR A 76 -9.73 13.10 18.99
C THR A 76 -8.95 13.48 20.25
N ASP A 77 -7.65 13.79 20.12
CA ASP A 77 -6.86 14.43 21.17
C ASP A 77 -6.42 15.82 20.71
N ARG A 78 -7.03 16.86 21.26
CA ARG A 78 -6.77 18.25 20.89
C ARG A 78 -5.41 18.79 21.32
N ARG A 79 -4.63 18.02 22.07
CA ARG A 79 -3.27 18.42 22.46
C ARG A 79 -2.28 18.25 21.34
N ILE A 80 -2.54 17.35 20.38
CA ILE A 80 -1.69 17.17 19.21
C ILE A 80 -2.30 17.99 18.06
N THR A 81 -1.45 18.73 17.36
CA THR A 81 -1.82 19.61 16.25
C THR A 81 -0.84 19.44 15.10
N MET A 82 -1.22 19.87 13.90
CA MET A 82 -0.32 19.86 12.74
C MET A 82 0.98 20.61 13.05
N ALA A 83 0.90 21.79 13.68
CA ALA A 83 2.08 22.57 14.04
C ALA A 83 3.04 21.82 14.98
N ARG A 84 2.52 21.08 15.97
CA ARG A 84 3.36 20.25 16.86
C ARG A 84 3.97 19.06 16.12
N ILE A 85 3.24 18.47 15.17
CA ILE A 85 3.73 17.37 14.35
C ILE A 85 4.82 17.87 13.41
N ASP A 86 4.63 19.03 12.78
CA ASP A 86 5.62 19.61 11.90
C ASP A 86 6.92 19.89 12.66
N ASP A 87 6.86 20.55 13.82
CA ASP A 87 8.02 20.76 14.71
C ASP A 87 8.72 19.44 15.07
N PHE A 88 7.97 18.43 15.53
CA PHE A 88 8.52 17.13 15.89
C PHE A 88 9.18 16.40 14.70
N THR A 89 8.65 16.58 13.49
CA THR A 89 9.12 15.87 12.29
C THR A 89 10.24 16.58 11.54
N GLN A 90 10.69 17.75 12.00
CA GLN A 90 11.90 18.40 11.48
C GLN A 90 13.16 17.60 11.80
N ASP A 91 13.18 16.88 12.93
CA ASP A 91 14.27 16.01 13.32
C ASP A 91 13.99 14.55 12.90
N LEU A 92 14.80 14.02 11.98
CA LEU A 92 14.68 12.65 11.50
C LEU A 92 15.08 11.60 12.56
N ASP A 93 15.80 11.96 13.62
CA ASP A 93 16.10 11.05 14.73
C ASP A 93 14.84 10.66 15.52
N HIS A 94 13.74 11.39 15.31
CA HIS A 94 12.43 11.09 15.86
C HIS A 94 11.65 10.01 15.08
N ILE A 95 12.14 9.53 13.94
CA ILE A 95 11.51 8.42 13.22
C ILE A 95 11.41 7.19 14.14
N GLY A 96 10.21 6.61 14.22
CA GLY A 96 9.88 5.50 15.11
C GLY A 96 9.80 5.84 16.60
N ARG A 97 9.98 7.11 17.00
CA ARG A 97 9.71 7.59 18.35
C ARG A 97 8.28 8.12 18.44
N MET A 98 7.71 8.01 19.64
CA MET A 98 6.33 8.44 19.89
C MET A 98 6.33 9.86 20.47
N ILE A 99 5.64 10.79 19.81
CA ILE A 99 5.37 12.11 20.40
C ILE A 99 4.50 11.93 21.65
N ASP A 100 4.83 12.65 22.72
CA ASP A 100 4.22 12.56 24.05
C ASP A 100 4.19 11.12 24.63
N ASN A 101 5.06 10.22 24.13
CA ASN A 101 5.04 8.77 24.40
C ASN A 101 3.70 8.09 24.05
N LYS A 102 2.89 8.69 23.16
CA LYS A 102 1.53 8.22 22.85
C LYS A 102 1.28 7.93 21.38
N TYR A 103 1.88 8.70 20.47
CA TYR A 103 1.53 8.62 19.04
C TYR A 103 2.77 8.43 18.18
N LEU A 104 2.75 7.43 17.30
CA LEU A 104 3.65 7.41 16.15
C LEU A 104 3.06 8.31 15.06
N ILE A 105 3.96 9.02 14.36
CA ILE A 105 3.60 9.87 13.23
C ILE A 105 4.04 9.18 11.96
N PHE A 106 3.15 9.16 10.97
CA PHE A 106 3.44 8.74 9.62
C PHE A 106 3.03 9.82 8.60
N LYS A 107 3.84 9.99 7.55
CA LYS A 107 3.58 10.86 6.41
C LYS A 107 3.46 9.98 5.16
N THR A 108 2.46 10.24 4.33
CA THR A 108 2.33 9.55 3.03
C THR A 108 3.31 10.13 2.02
N SER A 109 3.65 9.38 0.98
CA SER A 109 4.61 9.80 -0.05
C SER A 109 4.13 10.96 -0.92
N GLY A 110 2.82 11.28 -0.90
CA GLY A 110 2.25 12.48 -1.53
C GLY A 110 2.62 12.68 -3.01
N SER A 111 2.02 11.92 -3.93
CA SER A 111 2.16 12.15 -5.38
C SER A 111 1.61 13.49 -5.87
N THR A 112 0.88 14.23 -5.03
CA THR A 112 0.16 15.48 -5.34
C THR A 112 0.72 16.71 -4.59
N GLY A 113 1.95 16.64 -4.06
CA GLY A 113 2.63 17.80 -3.45
C GLY A 113 2.36 18.05 -1.96
N ASN A 114 1.26 17.55 -1.39
CA ASN A 114 1.01 17.59 0.07
C ASN A 114 0.88 16.17 0.66
N PRO A 115 1.85 15.71 1.47
CA PRO A 115 1.78 14.41 2.14
C PRO A 115 0.68 14.44 3.22
N ALA A 116 -0.13 13.37 3.29
CA ALA A 116 -1.07 13.22 4.40
C ALA A 116 -0.32 12.81 5.67
N VAL A 117 -0.72 13.39 6.80
CA VAL A 117 -0.22 13.00 8.13
C VAL A 117 -1.20 12.03 8.77
N VAL A 118 -0.67 10.94 9.33
CA VAL A 118 -1.43 9.89 9.99
C VAL A 118 -0.83 9.59 11.36
N LEU A 119 -1.65 9.56 12.40
CA LEU A 119 -1.25 9.21 13.76
C LEU A 119 -1.68 7.79 14.12
N TYR A 120 -0.74 7.02 14.68
CA TYR A 120 -1.02 5.71 15.27
C TYR A 120 -0.85 5.78 16.77
N ASP A 121 -1.91 5.48 17.50
CA ASP A 121 -1.87 5.27 18.95
C ASP A 121 -1.46 3.82 19.29
N LYS A 122 -1.34 3.54 20.59
CA LYS A 122 -1.04 2.18 21.07
C LYS A 122 -2.03 1.14 20.56
N GLN A 123 -3.32 1.47 20.44
CA GLN A 123 -4.32 0.52 19.99
C GLN A 123 -4.05 0.11 18.53
N ASN A 124 -3.80 1.09 17.67
CA ASN A 124 -3.55 0.83 16.25
C ASN A 124 -2.23 0.04 16.07
N ILE A 125 -1.18 0.41 16.80
CA ILE A 125 0.10 -0.33 16.83
C ILE A 125 -0.10 -1.78 17.26
N ASP A 126 -0.91 -2.02 18.31
CA ASP A 126 -1.18 -3.37 18.81
C ASP A 126 -1.98 -4.20 17.79
N VAL A 127 -2.88 -3.57 17.01
CA VAL A 127 -3.61 -4.22 15.91
C VAL A 127 -2.68 -4.58 14.76
N SER A 128 -1.87 -3.64 14.28
CA SER A 128 -0.89 -3.90 13.21
C SER A 128 0.10 -5.00 13.60
N SER A 129 0.55 -5.00 14.86
CA SER A 129 1.41 -6.07 15.41
C SER A 129 0.70 -7.43 15.44
N ALA A 130 -0.60 -7.45 15.78
CA ALA A 130 -1.39 -8.69 15.79
C ALA A 130 -1.63 -9.23 14.37
N VAL A 131 -1.94 -8.36 13.39
CA VAL A 131 -2.07 -8.76 11.98
C VAL A 131 -0.74 -9.32 11.48
N ALA A 132 0.38 -8.62 11.74
CA ALA A 132 1.70 -9.06 11.36
C ALA A 132 2.07 -10.44 11.94
N ALA A 133 1.66 -10.71 13.18
CA ALA A 133 1.97 -11.97 13.86
C ALA A 133 1.20 -13.19 13.31
N PHE A 134 -0.02 -13.01 12.80
CA PHE A 134 -0.91 -14.13 12.47
C PHE A 134 -1.31 -14.25 11.00
N ARG A 135 -1.21 -13.16 10.24
CA ARG A 135 -1.79 -13.07 8.89
C ARG A 135 -0.78 -12.73 7.79
N THR A 136 0.42 -12.31 8.16
CA THR A 136 1.49 -11.98 7.21
C THR A 136 1.84 -13.15 6.29
N PHE A 137 2.01 -14.37 6.80
CA PHE A 137 2.49 -15.47 5.95
C PHE A 137 1.34 -16.12 5.19
N ALA A 138 1.43 -16.16 3.86
CA ALA A 138 0.50 -16.89 3.01
C ALA A 138 0.57 -18.39 3.28
N ARG A 139 1.78 -18.93 3.42
CA ARG A 139 2.05 -20.36 3.62
C ARG A 139 2.64 -20.64 5.00
N LYS A 140 2.11 -21.67 5.67
CA LYS A 140 2.59 -22.07 7.01
C LYS A 140 4.03 -22.59 7.00
N GLU A 141 4.47 -23.16 5.89
CA GLU A 141 5.85 -23.65 5.74
C GLU A 141 6.86 -22.50 5.81
N ASP A 142 6.60 -21.41 5.08
CA ASP A 142 7.48 -20.23 5.07
C ASP A 142 7.55 -19.59 6.45
N PHE A 143 6.42 -19.52 7.16
CA PHE A 143 6.42 -19.09 8.56
C PHE A 143 7.32 -19.96 9.44
N ARG A 144 7.25 -21.30 9.31
CA ARG A 144 8.10 -22.21 10.09
C ARG A 144 9.58 -22.02 9.76
N LYS A 145 9.93 -21.91 8.47
CA LYS A 145 11.31 -21.64 8.03
C LYS A 145 11.82 -20.32 8.61
N PHE A 146 11.06 -19.24 8.46
CA PHE A 146 11.38 -17.92 9.03
C PHE A 146 11.62 -17.98 10.55
N MET A 147 10.76 -18.70 11.28
CA MET A 147 10.91 -18.88 12.73
C MET A 147 12.19 -19.66 13.09
N ASN A 148 12.53 -20.69 12.32
CA ASN A 148 13.71 -21.53 12.51
C ASN A 148 15.02 -20.83 12.11
N HIS A 149 14.98 -19.94 11.13
CA HIS A 149 16.13 -19.18 10.64
C HIS A 149 16.35 -17.85 11.39
N GLY A 150 15.88 -17.78 12.64
CA GLY A 150 16.20 -16.65 13.54
C GLY A 150 15.43 -15.36 13.24
N LYS A 151 14.37 -15.42 12.41
CA LYS A 151 13.45 -14.31 12.13
C LYS A 151 14.15 -13.06 11.58
N LYS A 152 15.22 -13.24 10.81
CA LYS A 152 15.98 -12.14 10.23
C LYS A 152 15.16 -11.46 9.13
N THR A 153 14.80 -10.20 9.35
CA THR A 153 14.03 -9.39 8.40
C THR A 153 14.88 -8.24 7.88
N ALA A 154 14.98 -8.11 6.55
CA ALA A 154 15.49 -6.91 5.91
C ALA A 154 14.35 -6.20 5.18
N GLY A 155 14.15 -4.91 5.47
CA GLY A 155 13.23 -4.04 4.75
C GLY A 155 14.01 -3.10 3.83
N VAL A 156 13.75 -3.14 2.53
CA VAL A 156 14.32 -2.23 1.53
C VAL A 156 13.29 -1.16 1.21
N PHE A 157 13.44 -0.01 1.85
CA PHE A 157 12.52 1.14 1.77
C PHE A 157 13.33 2.42 1.79
N ALA A 158 12.75 3.57 1.42
CA ALA A 158 13.40 4.85 1.70
C ALA A 158 13.56 5.02 3.22
N ASP A 159 14.80 5.18 3.68
CA ASP A 159 15.12 5.24 5.11
C ASP A 159 15.07 6.67 5.69
N TYR A 160 14.64 7.63 4.89
CA TYR A 160 14.47 9.02 5.29
C TYR A 160 13.00 9.40 5.13
N GLY A 161 12.39 9.77 6.25
CA GLY A 161 11.00 10.21 6.30
C GLY A 161 10.12 9.35 7.20
N PHE A 162 9.03 9.95 7.63
CA PHE A 162 8.06 9.32 8.53
C PHE A 162 7.16 8.32 7.77
N TYR A 163 7.69 7.46 6.91
CA TYR A 163 6.88 6.49 6.17
C TYR A 163 6.46 5.32 7.07
N LEU A 164 5.28 4.74 6.83
CA LEU A 164 4.73 3.65 7.66
C LEU A 164 5.72 2.49 7.82
N ALA A 165 6.26 1.97 6.71
CA ALA A 165 7.15 0.81 6.73
C ALA A 165 8.44 1.08 7.52
N CYS A 166 9.15 2.16 7.20
CA CYS A 166 10.38 2.56 7.89
C CYS A 166 10.11 2.90 9.36
N GLY A 167 9.13 3.77 9.63
CA GLY A 167 8.83 4.22 10.99
C GLY A 167 8.36 3.09 11.92
N MET A 168 7.57 2.12 11.42
CA MET A 168 7.21 0.92 12.19
C MET A 168 8.41 -0.01 12.42
N SER A 169 9.27 -0.21 11.41
CA SER A 169 10.51 -0.98 11.55
C SER A 169 11.40 -0.38 12.63
N ARG A 170 11.64 0.93 12.56
CA ARG A 170 12.44 1.71 13.50
C ARG A 170 11.85 1.68 14.91
N TYR A 171 10.54 1.86 15.05
CA TYR A 171 9.84 1.73 16.34
C TYR A 171 10.10 0.38 17.00
N LEU A 172 10.00 -0.72 16.25
CA LEU A 172 10.25 -2.07 16.77
C LEU A 172 11.72 -2.28 17.16
N GLN A 173 12.67 -1.77 16.37
CA GLN A 173 14.10 -1.80 16.71
C GLN A 173 14.39 -1.04 18.01
N LEU A 174 13.80 0.15 18.20
CA LEU A 174 13.96 0.95 19.41
C LEU A 174 13.33 0.29 20.65
N LYS A 175 12.21 -0.43 20.49
CA LYS A 175 11.58 -1.20 21.58
C LYS A 175 12.34 -2.48 21.93
N MET A 176 13.07 -3.06 20.98
CA MET A 176 13.77 -4.33 21.15
C MET A 176 15.25 -4.21 20.71
N PRO A 177 16.05 -3.32 21.32
CA PRO A 177 17.40 -2.99 20.83
C PRO A 177 18.39 -4.17 20.92
N ARG A 178 18.10 -5.18 21.75
CA ARG A 178 18.90 -6.41 21.84
C ARG A 178 18.60 -7.41 20.72
N GLN A 179 17.48 -7.25 20.01
CA GLN A 179 17.06 -8.15 18.95
C GLN A 179 17.63 -7.64 17.61
N LYS A 180 18.82 -8.12 17.25
CA LYS A 180 19.48 -7.82 15.96
C LYS A 180 18.89 -8.59 14.77
N THR A 181 17.59 -8.90 14.80
CA THR A 181 16.92 -9.69 13.76
C THR A 181 16.21 -8.82 12.73
N LYS A 182 16.40 -7.49 12.76
CA LYS A 182 15.77 -6.57 11.81
C LYS A 182 16.72 -5.47 11.37
N ILE A 183 16.86 -5.28 10.06
CA ILE A 183 17.50 -4.12 9.45
C ILE A 183 16.55 -3.42 8.49
N THR A 184 16.70 -2.10 8.37
CA THR A 184 16.16 -1.32 7.26
C THR A 184 17.35 -0.95 6.39
N VAL A 185 17.20 -1.10 5.08
CA VAL A 185 18.21 -0.75 4.09
C VAL A 185 17.61 0.35 3.23
N ASP A 186 18.25 1.51 3.20
CA ASP A 186 17.80 2.64 2.38
C ASP A 186 17.88 2.26 0.91
N VAL A 187 16.75 2.33 0.22
CA VAL A 187 16.69 2.06 -1.22
C VAL A 187 17.41 3.10 -2.07
N ASN A 188 17.71 4.26 -1.49
CA ASN A 188 18.45 5.34 -2.16
C ASN A 188 19.94 5.33 -1.82
N ALA A 189 20.41 4.41 -0.98
CA ALA A 189 21.83 4.23 -0.74
C ALA A 189 22.55 3.72 -2.01
N PRO A 190 23.88 3.91 -2.14
CA PRO A 190 24.65 3.32 -3.22
C PRO A 190 24.39 1.81 -3.33
N GLU A 191 24.24 1.30 -4.55
CA GLU A 191 23.89 -0.10 -4.82
C GLU A 191 24.86 -1.08 -4.15
N SER A 192 26.16 -0.77 -4.17
CA SER A 192 27.20 -1.54 -3.49
C SER A 192 26.97 -1.66 -1.98
N ASP A 193 26.47 -0.59 -1.34
CA ASP A 193 26.20 -0.58 0.10
C ASP A 193 24.93 -1.37 0.43
N ILE A 194 23.89 -1.28 -0.42
CA ILE A 194 22.67 -2.09 -0.29
C ILE A 194 23.03 -3.57 -0.38
N ILE A 195 23.76 -3.96 -1.43
CA ILE A 195 24.20 -5.34 -1.67
C ILE A 195 25.04 -5.84 -0.49
N LYS A 196 26.03 -5.05 -0.05
CA LYS A 196 26.88 -5.40 1.08
C LYS A 196 26.05 -5.64 2.35
N GLN A 197 25.14 -4.74 2.70
CA GLN A 197 24.32 -4.88 3.90
C GLN A 197 23.43 -6.12 3.86
N LEU A 198 22.80 -6.40 2.71
CA LEU A 198 21.94 -7.58 2.55
C LEU A 198 22.77 -8.88 2.61
N ASN A 199 23.93 -8.91 1.94
CA ASN A 199 24.85 -10.06 1.96
C ASN A 199 25.39 -10.33 3.36
N ASP A 200 25.80 -9.30 4.10
CA ASP A 200 26.29 -9.46 5.48
C ASP A 200 25.19 -9.93 6.43
N PHE A 201 23.95 -9.47 6.21
CA PHE A 201 22.84 -9.76 7.11
C PHE A 201 22.21 -11.15 6.88
N GLN A 202 22.15 -11.62 5.63
CA GLN A 202 21.47 -12.86 5.21
C GLN A 202 20.03 -12.93 5.74
N PRO A 203 19.09 -12.14 5.17
CA PRO A 203 17.72 -12.09 5.65
C PRO A 203 16.97 -13.40 5.35
N SER A 204 16.19 -13.88 6.32
CA SER A 204 15.19 -14.94 6.14
C SER A 204 13.89 -14.39 5.51
N MET A 205 13.59 -13.12 5.76
CA MET A 205 12.47 -12.40 5.14
C MET A 205 13.01 -11.12 4.49
N LEU A 206 12.85 -11.01 3.18
CA LEU A 206 13.12 -9.78 2.44
C LEU A 206 11.79 -9.07 2.19
N SER A 207 11.73 -7.78 2.51
CA SER A 207 10.55 -6.96 2.25
C SER A 207 10.92 -5.67 1.55
N GLY A 208 10.03 -5.13 0.71
CA GLY A 208 10.32 -3.93 -0.06
C GLY A 208 9.27 -3.63 -1.13
N TYR A 209 9.48 -2.54 -1.85
CA TYR A 209 8.69 -2.23 -3.03
C TYR A 209 9.00 -3.22 -4.17
N PRO A 210 7.98 -3.78 -4.87
CA PRO A 210 8.16 -4.68 -5.99
C PRO A 210 9.21 -4.20 -7.00
N SER A 211 9.11 -2.94 -7.44
CA SER A 211 10.01 -2.37 -8.45
C SER A 211 11.48 -2.34 -7.99
N ASN A 212 11.73 -1.96 -6.73
CA ASN A 212 13.09 -1.87 -6.21
C ASN A 212 13.69 -3.25 -5.95
N LEU A 213 12.92 -4.21 -5.44
CA LEU A 213 13.41 -5.58 -5.31
C LEU A 213 13.69 -6.21 -6.68
N ALA A 214 12.91 -5.85 -7.71
CA ALA A 214 13.14 -6.31 -9.07
C ALA A 214 14.45 -5.77 -9.65
N LEU A 215 14.86 -4.55 -9.31
CA LEU A 215 16.18 -4.01 -9.67
C LEU A 215 17.29 -4.74 -8.93
N LEU A 216 17.13 -4.93 -7.61
CA LEU A 216 18.11 -5.66 -6.80
C LEU A 216 18.33 -7.10 -7.30
N ALA A 217 17.30 -7.70 -7.89
CA ALA A 217 17.39 -9.03 -8.48
C ALA A 217 18.34 -9.13 -9.69
N ASP A 218 18.65 -8.01 -10.36
CA ASP A 218 19.54 -7.99 -11.53
C ASP A 218 21.03 -7.98 -11.17
N PHE A 219 21.39 -7.70 -9.91
CA PHE A 219 22.78 -7.68 -9.46
C PHE A 219 23.25 -9.10 -9.14
N GLU A 220 24.31 -9.56 -9.80
CA GLU A 220 24.89 -10.90 -9.58
C GLU A 220 25.58 -10.99 -8.21
N GLU A 221 26.12 -9.88 -7.72
CA GLU A 221 26.82 -9.76 -6.44
C GLU A 221 25.89 -9.95 -5.24
N LEU A 222 24.57 -9.82 -5.43
CA LEU A 222 23.59 -10.02 -4.37
C LEU A 222 23.42 -11.52 -4.06
N SER A 223 24.06 -12.00 -3.01
CA SER A 223 24.09 -13.41 -2.62
C SER A 223 23.27 -13.64 -1.36
N ILE A 224 21.94 -13.50 -1.46
CA ILE A 224 21.00 -13.76 -0.37
C ILE A 224 20.01 -14.87 -0.72
N HIS A 225 19.57 -15.61 0.31
CA HIS A 225 18.62 -16.71 0.18
C HIS A 225 17.49 -16.59 1.20
N PRO A 226 16.55 -15.65 1.02
CA PRO A 226 15.41 -15.51 1.92
C PRO A 226 14.48 -16.73 1.82
N ASP A 227 13.79 -17.04 2.92
CA ASP A 227 12.71 -18.04 2.96
C ASP A 227 11.42 -17.52 2.31
N VAL A 228 11.23 -16.19 2.34
CA VAL A 228 10.07 -15.51 1.76
C VAL A 228 10.43 -14.07 1.37
N VAL A 229 9.84 -13.61 0.27
CA VAL A 229 9.81 -12.18 -0.10
C VAL A 229 8.39 -11.66 0.11
N ILE A 230 8.26 -10.55 0.83
CA ILE A 230 6.97 -9.89 1.09
C ILE A 230 7.01 -8.47 0.53
N THR A 231 6.22 -8.20 -0.49
CA THR A 231 6.12 -6.89 -1.11
C THR A 231 4.89 -6.12 -0.65
N GLY A 232 4.89 -4.81 -0.89
CA GLY A 232 3.75 -3.95 -0.64
C GLY A 232 4.02 -2.52 -1.11
N GLY A 233 3.01 -1.66 -1.03
CA GLY A 233 3.13 -0.23 -1.37
C GLY A 233 3.16 0.11 -2.86
N GLU A 234 3.29 -0.89 -3.74
CA GLU A 234 3.10 -0.84 -5.19
C GLU A 234 2.42 -2.15 -5.66
N LEU A 235 1.86 -2.14 -6.87
CA LEU A 235 1.29 -3.34 -7.48
C LEU A 235 2.41 -4.36 -7.79
N LEU A 236 2.24 -5.60 -7.32
CA LEU A 236 3.12 -6.71 -7.68
C LEU A 236 2.59 -7.37 -8.96
N THR A 237 3.20 -7.09 -10.11
CA THR A 237 2.84 -7.76 -11.36
C THR A 237 3.34 -9.22 -11.38
N ASP A 238 2.71 -10.06 -12.21
CA ASP A 238 3.09 -11.46 -12.34
C ASP A 238 4.51 -11.64 -12.88
N ASP A 239 4.99 -10.75 -13.76
CA ASP A 239 6.36 -10.77 -14.26
C ASP A 239 7.37 -10.45 -13.18
N VAL A 240 7.13 -9.39 -12.39
CA VAL A 240 7.98 -9.05 -11.25
C VAL A 240 7.98 -10.19 -10.23
N ARG A 241 6.82 -10.78 -9.95
CA ARG A 241 6.72 -11.95 -9.06
C ARG A 241 7.59 -13.10 -9.56
N ARG A 242 7.44 -13.51 -10.83
CA ARG A 242 8.24 -14.59 -11.43
C ARG A 242 9.74 -14.29 -11.40
N LYS A 243 10.13 -13.04 -11.68
CA LYS A 243 11.52 -12.60 -11.63
C LYS A 243 12.11 -12.80 -10.23
N LEU A 244 11.40 -12.33 -9.20
CA LEU A 244 11.81 -12.46 -7.80
C LEU A 244 11.83 -13.92 -7.34
N GLU A 245 10.82 -14.72 -7.71
CA GLU A 245 10.75 -16.15 -7.40
C GLU A 245 11.96 -16.91 -7.98
N ARG A 246 12.30 -16.65 -9.24
CA ARG A 246 13.47 -17.25 -9.90
C ARG A 246 14.77 -16.81 -9.25
N ARG A 247 14.89 -15.52 -8.92
CA ARG A 247 16.14 -14.96 -8.38
C ARG A 247 16.46 -15.46 -6.98
N PHE A 248 15.44 -15.55 -6.12
CA PHE A 248 15.62 -15.86 -4.71
C PHE A 248 15.26 -17.30 -4.35
N GLY A 249 14.61 -18.05 -5.26
CA GLY A 249 14.26 -19.45 -5.05
C GLY A 249 13.22 -19.65 -3.93
N CYS A 250 12.40 -18.64 -3.65
CA CYS A 250 11.45 -18.63 -2.54
C CYS A 250 10.07 -18.11 -2.98
N TYR A 251 9.09 -18.20 -2.08
CA TYR A 251 7.76 -17.66 -2.35
C TYR A 251 7.78 -16.14 -2.24
N VAL A 252 7.18 -15.50 -3.23
CA VAL A 252 7.00 -14.06 -3.27
C VAL A 252 5.51 -13.80 -3.07
N GLN A 253 5.17 -13.00 -2.08
CA GLN A 253 3.79 -12.62 -1.76
C GLN A 253 3.68 -11.10 -1.65
N THR A 254 2.47 -10.57 -1.85
CA THR A 254 2.19 -9.13 -1.66
C THR A 254 1.10 -8.91 -0.63
N HIS A 255 1.09 -7.74 -0.01
CA HIS A 255 -0.02 -7.28 0.79
C HIS A 255 -0.55 -5.93 0.33
N TYR A 256 -1.84 -5.70 0.56
CA TYR A 256 -2.49 -4.43 0.32
C TYR A 256 -2.56 -3.62 1.61
N SER A 257 -1.92 -2.46 1.60
CA SER A 257 -1.88 -1.54 2.74
C SER A 257 -1.82 -0.09 2.29
N CYS A 258 -2.33 0.79 3.15
CA CYS A 258 -2.12 2.23 3.07
C CYS A 258 -1.85 2.78 4.47
N THR A 259 -1.41 4.03 4.58
CA THR A 259 -1.03 4.57 5.90
C THR A 259 -2.27 4.73 6.79
N GLU A 260 -3.37 5.14 6.19
CA GLU A 260 -4.67 5.43 6.79
C GLU A 260 -5.38 4.15 7.27
N GLY A 261 -5.27 3.05 6.51
CA GLY A 261 -5.88 1.75 6.79
C GLY A 261 -5.00 0.78 7.54
N GLY A 262 -3.68 0.99 7.52
CA GLY A 262 -2.72 -0.04 7.90
C GLY A 262 -2.77 -1.21 6.93
N GLU A 263 -2.73 -2.42 7.47
CA GLU A 263 -2.78 -3.66 6.69
C GLU A 263 -4.21 -4.01 6.28
N ILE A 264 -4.62 -3.67 5.05
CA ILE A 264 -6.00 -3.85 4.57
C ILE A 264 -6.25 -5.32 4.20
N ALA A 265 -5.35 -5.94 3.43
CA ALA A 265 -5.49 -7.33 3.01
C ALA A 265 -4.14 -8.04 2.87
N CYS A 266 -4.11 -9.35 3.19
CA CYS A 266 -2.91 -10.18 3.11
C CYS A 266 -3.14 -11.35 2.15
N GLU A 267 -2.12 -11.68 1.35
CA GLU A 267 -2.18 -12.78 0.38
C GLU A 267 -2.27 -14.16 1.07
N CYS A 268 -3.01 -15.09 0.44
CA CYS A 268 -3.05 -16.49 0.83
C CYS A 268 -2.31 -17.40 -0.15
N GLU A 269 -2.23 -18.69 0.14
CA GLU A 269 -1.59 -19.68 -0.74
C GLU A 269 -2.25 -19.83 -2.13
N GLU A 270 -3.51 -19.39 -2.28
CA GLU A 270 -4.20 -19.29 -3.57
C GLU A 270 -3.97 -17.94 -4.28
N LYS A 271 -3.05 -17.11 -3.77
CA LYS A 271 -2.74 -15.75 -4.25
C LYS A 271 -3.88 -14.73 -4.13
N HIS A 272 -4.94 -15.04 -3.39
CA HIS A 272 -6.02 -14.09 -3.10
C HIS A 272 -5.64 -13.16 -1.92
N LEU A 273 -5.92 -11.86 -2.02
CA LEU A 273 -5.71 -10.89 -0.93
C LEU A 273 -6.91 -10.89 0.03
N HIS A 274 -6.82 -11.61 1.13
CA HIS A 274 -7.88 -11.66 2.12
C HIS A 274 -7.95 -10.39 2.96
N ILE A 275 -9.13 -9.76 2.97
CA ILE A 275 -9.37 -8.52 3.70
C ILE A 275 -9.35 -8.80 5.21
N ASN A 276 -8.67 -7.94 5.97
CA ASN A 276 -8.64 -7.94 7.42
C ASN A 276 -9.96 -7.39 8.01
N GLU A 277 -11.09 -7.99 7.62
CA GLU A 277 -12.45 -7.45 7.82
C GLU A 277 -12.83 -7.22 9.28
N ASP A 278 -12.15 -7.84 10.23
CA ASP A 278 -12.38 -7.49 11.62
C ASP A 278 -11.85 -6.09 11.95
N TRP A 279 -10.77 -5.63 11.33
CA TRP A 279 -10.11 -4.36 11.62
C TRP A 279 -10.35 -3.25 10.59
N VAL A 280 -10.82 -3.60 9.39
CA VAL A 280 -11.18 -2.63 8.36
C VAL A 280 -12.52 -2.97 7.71
N ILE A 281 -13.17 -1.96 7.14
CA ILE A 281 -14.28 -2.13 6.19
C ILE A 281 -13.82 -1.58 4.86
N VAL A 282 -13.97 -2.37 3.81
CA VAL A 282 -13.66 -2.01 2.42
C VAL A 282 -14.98 -1.97 1.67
N GLU A 283 -15.34 -0.79 1.17
CA GLU A 283 -16.51 -0.55 0.33
C GLU A 283 -16.04 -0.26 -1.10
N PRO A 284 -16.06 -1.25 -2.01
CA PRO A 284 -15.83 -0.98 -3.43
C PRO A 284 -17.03 -0.19 -3.97
N VAL A 285 -16.76 0.97 -4.57
CA VAL A 285 -17.82 1.87 -5.07
C VAL A 285 -17.53 2.38 -6.48
N ASP A 286 -18.57 2.81 -7.17
CA ASP A 286 -18.47 3.58 -8.42
C ASP A 286 -18.03 5.04 -8.15
N SER A 287 -17.89 5.82 -9.22
CA SER A 287 -17.57 7.25 -9.15
C SER A 287 -18.56 8.09 -8.34
N GLU A 288 -19.82 7.66 -8.22
CA GLU A 288 -20.90 8.33 -7.49
C GLU A 288 -21.01 7.87 -6.01
N ASN A 289 -20.12 6.99 -5.56
CA ASN A 289 -20.09 6.37 -4.23
C ASN A 289 -21.17 5.29 -3.98
N ASN A 290 -21.79 4.75 -5.02
CA ASN A 290 -22.68 3.60 -4.89
C ASN A 290 -21.87 2.30 -4.80
N PRO A 291 -22.20 1.38 -3.86
CA PRO A 291 -21.54 0.08 -3.78
C PRO A 291 -21.68 -0.71 -5.08
N VAL A 292 -20.58 -1.26 -5.58
CA VAL A 292 -20.60 -2.17 -6.74
C VAL A 292 -20.84 -3.62 -6.28
N PRO A 293 -21.47 -4.46 -7.11
CA PRO A 293 -21.62 -5.89 -6.84
C PRO A 293 -20.28 -6.62 -6.65
N TYR A 294 -20.32 -7.76 -5.96
CA TYR A 294 -19.16 -8.65 -5.89
C TYR A 294 -18.81 -9.19 -7.28
N GLY A 295 -17.52 -9.28 -7.59
CA GLY A 295 -17.02 -9.67 -8.91
C GLY A 295 -16.99 -8.55 -9.95
N GLU A 296 -17.44 -7.34 -9.60
CA GLU A 296 -17.34 -6.16 -10.46
C GLU A 296 -16.22 -5.22 -10.02
N MET A 297 -15.60 -4.56 -11.01
CA MET A 297 -14.51 -3.61 -10.79
C MET A 297 -15.04 -2.29 -10.23
N SER A 298 -14.43 -1.81 -9.16
CA SER A 298 -14.74 -0.49 -8.60
C SER A 298 -14.00 0.65 -9.31
N ASP A 299 -14.54 1.86 -9.19
CA ASP A 299 -13.84 3.10 -9.58
C ASP A 299 -12.94 3.60 -8.44
N LYS A 300 -13.29 3.28 -7.19
CA LYS A 300 -12.53 3.64 -5.99
C LYS A 300 -12.94 2.76 -4.80
N VAL A 301 -12.30 2.97 -3.66
CA VAL A 301 -12.62 2.29 -2.39
C VAL A 301 -12.91 3.32 -1.32
N LEU A 302 -14.01 3.15 -0.59
CA LEU A 302 -14.22 3.84 0.68
C LEU A 302 -13.75 2.91 1.81
N LEU A 303 -12.78 3.39 2.58
CA LEU A 303 -12.12 2.63 3.64
C LEU A 303 -12.58 3.14 5.01
N THR A 304 -12.95 2.22 5.90
CA THR A 304 -13.11 2.53 7.33
C THR A 304 -12.09 1.76 8.16
N ASN A 305 -11.22 2.46 8.89
CA ASN A 305 -10.27 1.86 9.84
C ASN A 305 -10.91 1.70 11.22
N LEU A 306 -11.29 0.47 11.59
CA LEU A 306 -12.00 0.18 12.84
C LEU A 306 -11.11 0.21 14.09
N SER A 307 -9.82 0.52 13.95
CA SER A 307 -8.84 0.50 15.03
C SER A 307 -8.20 1.85 15.34
N ASN A 308 -8.18 2.80 14.41
CA ASN A 308 -7.58 4.12 14.61
C ASN A 308 -8.58 5.09 15.26
N TYR A 309 -8.48 5.29 16.58
CA TYR A 309 -9.37 6.18 17.33
C TYR A 309 -8.78 7.58 17.50
N ILE A 310 -7.45 7.74 17.43
CA ILE A 310 -6.81 9.06 17.52
C ILE A 310 -7.13 9.92 16.29
N GLN A 311 -7.15 9.28 15.11
CA GLN A 311 -7.51 9.89 13.84
C GLN A 311 -8.50 8.97 13.12
N PRO A 312 -9.82 9.15 13.33
CA PRO A 312 -10.81 8.28 12.71
C PRO A 312 -10.80 8.44 11.19
N PHE A 313 -10.64 7.33 10.48
CA PHE A 313 -10.84 7.23 9.03
C PHE A 313 -12.13 6.44 8.80
N ILE A 314 -13.23 7.12 8.47
CA ILE A 314 -14.56 6.54 8.29
C ILE A 314 -15.02 6.89 6.87
N ARG A 315 -15.23 5.86 6.04
CA ARG A 315 -15.49 6.01 4.59
C ARG A 315 -14.50 6.95 3.91
N TYR A 316 -13.22 6.80 4.25
CA TYR A 316 -12.11 7.54 3.67
C TYR A 316 -11.87 7.10 2.22
N GLU A 317 -11.84 8.04 1.30
CA GLU A 317 -11.66 7.77 -0.11
C GLU A 317 -10.21 7.36 -0.43
N LEU A 318 -10.07 6.16 -0.98
CA LEU A 318 -8.87 5.66 -1.63
C LEU A 318 -9.10 5.59 -3.14
N THR A 319 -8.13 6.02 -3.92
CA THR A 319 -8.19 5.99 -5.39
C THR A 319 -7.81 4.64 -5.97
N ASP A 320 -7.67 3.60 -5.15
CA ASP A 320 -7.36 2.24 -5.55
C ASP A 320 -8.61 1.54 -6.14
N ARG A 321 -8.43 0.81 -7.25
CA ARG A 321 -9.48 0.05 -7.95
C ARG A 321 -9.36 -1.42 -7.65
N VAL A 322 -10.46 -2.01 -7.18
CA VAL A 322 -10.47 -3.39 -6.71
C VAL A 322 -11.69 -4.14 -7.22
N ILE A 323 -11.54 -5.46 -7.36
CA ILE A 323 -12.67 -6.39 -7.45
C ILE A 323 -12.75 -7.11 -6.11
N VAL A 324 -13.92 -7.08 -5.46
CA VAL A 324 -14.14 -7.82 -4.20
C VAL A 324 -14.95 -9.07 -4.47
N HIS A 325 -14.50 -10.17 -3.89
CA HIS A 325 -15.03 -11.51 -4.10
C HIS A 325 -15.63 -12.06 -2.81
N ASN A 326 -16.80 -12.71 -2.93
CA ASN A 326 -17.54 -13.29 -1.82
C ASN A 326 -17.59 -14.83 -1.85
N GLU A 327 -17.09 -15.43 -2.92
CA GLU A 327 -16.89 -16.85 -3.05
C GLU A 327 -15.84 -17.35 -2.06
N LYS A 328 -16.04 -18.60 -1.63
CA LYS A 328 -15.16 -19.24 -0.67
C LYS A 328 -13.80 -19.52 -1.29
N CYS A 329 -12.74 -18.97 -0.71
CA CYS A 329 -11.38 -19.29 -1.10
C CYS A 329 -11.00 -20.72 -0.67
N LYS A 330 -10.23 -21.42 -1.51
CA LYS A 330 -9.75 -22.78 -1.25
C LYS A 330 -8.78 -22.87 -0.06
N CYS A 331 -8.13 -21.75 0.31
CA CYS A 331 -7.30 -21.68 1.52
C CYS A 331 -8.08 -21.87 2.84
N GLY A 332 -9.42 -21.83 2.78
CA GLY A 332 -10.30 -22.10 3.92
C GLY A 332 -10.60 -20.91 4.84
N ARG A 333 -10.09 -19.71 4.53
CA ARG A 333 -10.51 -18.46 5.19
C ARG A 333 -11.94 -18.09 4.79
N ASN A 334 -12.69 -17.51 5.73
CA ASN A 334 -14.07 -17.06 5.53
C ASN A 334 -14.18 -15.56 5.25
N THR A 335 -13.06 -14.83 5.22
CA THR A 335 -13.04 -13.42 4.86
C THR A 335 -13.21 -13.26 3.35
N LEU A 336 -13.81 -12.14 2.95
CA LEU A 336 -13.76 -11.66 1.57
C LEU A 336 -12.31 -11.49 1.16
N TRP A 337 -12.08 -11.58 -0.13
CA TRP A 337 -10.78 -11.33 -0.73
C TRP A 337 -10.95 -10.40 -1.92
N LEU A 338 -9.85 -9.78 -2.35
CA LEU A 338 -9.86 -8.82 -3.43
C LEU A 338 -8.73 -9.03 -4.42
N GLU A 339 -8.93 -8.48 -5.61
CA GLU A 339 -7.93 -8.24 -6.63
C GLU A 339 -7.71 -6.73 -6.76
N ILE A 340 -6.51 -6.31 -7.16
CA ILE A 340 -6.15 -4.90 -7.32
C ILE A 340 -5.66 -4.69 -8.75
N GLU A 341 -6.27 -3.74 -9.46
CA GLU A 341 -5.81 -3.36 -10.80
C GLU A 341 -4.75 -2.24 -10.73
N GLY A 342 -4.89 -1.33 -9.78
CA GLY A 342 -4.05 -0.14 -9.65
C GLY A 342 -4.86 1.04 -9.14
N ARG A 343 -4.42 2.26 -9.46
CA ARG A 343 -5.08 3.50 -9.02
C ARG A 343 -5.78 4.22 -10.15
N THR A 344 -6.90 4.86 -9.83
CA THR A 344 -7.67 5.71 -10.72
C THR A 344 -6.88 6.93 -11.16
N ASP A 345 -6.03 7.49 -10.29
CA ASP A 345 -5.14 8.61 -10.61
C ASP A 345 -4.01 8.23 -11.60
N ASP A 346 -3.84 6.94 -11.87
CA ASP A 346 -2.84 6.41 -12.80
C ASP A 346 -3.45 6.10 -14.17
N ILE A 347 -4.78 6.22 -14.31
CA ILE A 347 -5.50 6.06 -15.58
C ILE A 347 -5.14 7.21 -16.51
N LEU A 348 -4.71 6.87 -17.72
CA LEU A 348 -4.51 7.85 -18.79
C LEU A 348 -5.85 8.17 -19.43
N GLU A 349 -6.12 9.46 -19.64
CA GLU A 349 -7.38 9.97 -20.19
C GLU A 349 -7.08 10.78 -21.44
N PHE A 350 -7.79 10.49 -22.52
CA PHE A 350 -7.55 11.06 -23.84
C PHE A 350 -8.77 11.90 -24.30
N GLU A 351 -8.57 12.77 -25.29
CA GLU A 351 -9.55 13.80 -25.74
C GLU A 351 -10.94 13.28 -26.13
N ASN A 352 -11.03 12.03 -26.59
CA ASN A 352 -12.29 11.37 -26.96
C ASN A 352 -13.00 10.70 -25.77
N GLY A 353 -12.56 10.97 -24.53
CA GLY A 353 -13.07 10.36 -23.30
C GLY A 353 -12.62 8.91 -23.07
N VAL A 354 -11.75 8.37 -23.93
CA VAL A 354 -11.19 7.02 -23.71
C VAL A 354 -10.26 7.06 -22.52
N ARG A 355 -10.51 6.14 -21.58
CA ARG A 355 -9.73 5.96 -20.35
C ARG A 355 -8.98 4.63 -20.43
N ILE A 356 -7.68 4.66 -20.20
CA ILE A 356 -6.80 3.49 -20.29
C ILE A 356 -6.17 3.22 -18.94
N ALA A 357 -6.54 2.08 -18.34
CA ALA A 357 -5.99 1.64 -17.07
C ALA A 357 -4.52 1.19 -17.21
N PRO A 358 -3.68 1.42 -16.18
CA PRO A 358 -2.26 1.07 -16.21
C PRO A 358 -1.99 -0.35 -16.67
N MET A 359 -2.75 -1.34 -16.17
CA MET A 359 -2.55 -2.76 -16.49
C MET A 359 -2.65 -3.09 -17.98
N SER A 360 -3.42 -2.33 -18.74
CA SER A 360 -3.49 -2.54 -20.19
C SER A 360 -2.18 -2.13 -20.88
N LEU A 361 -1.54 -1.07 -20.40
CA LEU A 361 -0.27 -0.56 -20.90
C LEU A 361 0.92 -1.42 -20.44
N TYR A 362 0.87 -1.94 -19.20
CA TYR A 362 1.84 -2.93 -18.72
C TYR A 362 1.89 -4.14 -19.66
N LYS A 363 0.73 -4.74 -19.96
CA LYS A 363 0.66 -5.92 -20.84
C LYS A 363 1.28 -5.67 -22.22
N VAL A 364 1.08 -4.49 -22.80
CA VAL A 364 1.68 -4.12 -24.09
C VAL A 364 3.20 -4.02 -23.99
N LEU A 365 3.70 -3.34 -22.95
CA LEU A 365 5.13 -3.11 -22.78
C LEU A 365 5.89 -4.33 -22.24
N GLU A 366 5.24 -5.23 -21.51
CA GLU A 366 5.79 -6.51 -21.04
C GLU A 366 6.17 -7.46 -22.19
N GLU A 367 5.54 -7.33 -23.37
CA GLU A 367 5.89 -8.12 -24.56
C GLU A 367 7.24 -7.69 -25.18
N VAL A 368 7.70 -6.47 -24.89
CA VAL A 368 8.97 -5.96 -25.39
C VAL A 368 10.11 -6.40 -24.46
N LYS A 369 10.56 -7.65 -24.62
CA LYS A 369 11.53 -8.31 -23.71
C LYS A 369 12.89 -7.61 -23.56
N SER A 370 13.25 -6.69 -24.47
CA SER A 370 14.47 -5.88 -24.35
C SER A 370 14.36 -4.76 -23.30
N ILE A 371 13.15 -4.40 -22.87
CA ILE A 371 12.92 -3.39 -21.84
C ILE A 371 13.12 -4.02 -20.46
N ARG A 372 14.10 -3.50 -19.71
CA ARG A 372 14.32 -3.85 -18.29
C ARG A 372 13.40 -3.07 -17.36
N ARG A 373 13.17 -1.79 -17.67
CA ARG A 373 12.27 -0.90 -16.92
C ARG A 373 11.66 0.12 -17.88
N PHE A 374 10.41 0.50 -17.66
CA PHE A 374 9.76 1.57 -18.40
C PHE A 374 9.02 2.54 -17.47
N GLN A 375 8.78 3.74 -17.97
CA GLN A 375 7.85 4.71 -17.40
C GLN A 375 7.14 5.46 -18.53
N LEU A 376 5.80 5.50 -18.48
CA LEU A 376 4.95 6.26 -19.40
C LEU A 376 4.47 7.53 -18.70
N VAL A 377 4.74 8.67 -19.32
CA VAL A 377 4.31 9.97 -18.83
C VAL A 377 3.41 10.60 -19.88
N GLN A 378 2.12 10.71 -19.59
CA GLN A 378 1.21 11.44 -20.47
C GLN A 378 1.51 12.94 -20.32
N ARG A 379 1.88 13.59 -21.42
CA ARG A 379 2.27 15.01 -21.49
C ARG A 379 1.20 15.90 -22.09
N ALA A 380 0.26 15.31 -22.81
CA ALA A 380 -0.94 15.94 -23.32
C ALA A 380 -2.02 14.88 -23.56
N SER A 381 -3.24 15.32 -23.87
CA SER A 381 -4.36 14.47 -24.26
C SER A 381 -4.04 13.48 -25.39
N ASP A 382 -3.10 13.81 -26.27
CA ASP A 382 -2.70 13.03 -27.44
C ASP A 382 -1.21 12.68 -27.46
N ARG A 383 -0.47 12.92 -26.36
CA ARG A 383 0.99 12.74 -26.33
C ARG A 383 1.48 12.02 -25.08
N VAL A 384 2.29 10.99 -25.29
CA VAL A 384 2.91 10.18 -24.23
C VAL A 384 4.43 10.11 -24.43
N GLU A 385 5.17 10.44 -23.39
CA GLU A 385 6.61 10.24 -23.29
C GLU A 385 6.89 8.84 -22.72
N LEU A 386 7.71 8.06 -23.42
CA LEU A 386 8.16 6.75 -22.97
C LEU A 386 9.64 6.80 -22.57
N ARG A 387 9.89 6.58 -21.28
CA ARG A 387 11.23 6.40 -20.70
C ARG A 387 11.52 4.91 -20.58
N ILE A 388 12.73 4.49 -20.92
CA ILE A 388 13.13 3.08 -20.89
C ILE A 388 14.54 2.88 -20.34
N THR A 389 14.77 1.73 -19.73
CA THR A 389 16.08 1.16 -19.45
C THR A 389 16.20 -0.12 -20.27
N SER A 390 17.19 -0.18 -21.16
CA SER A 390 17.46 -1.30 -22.09
C SER A 390 18.94 -1.29 -22.45
N ASP A 391 19.48 -2.45 -22.85
CA ASP A 391 20.83 -2.54 -23.43
C ASP A 391 20.91 -1.88 -24.81
N ASP A 392 19.81 -1.93 -25.56
CA ASP A 392 19.60 -1.20 -26.81
C ASP A 392 18.34 -0.33 -26.69
N PRO A 393 18.46 0.93 -26.22
CA PRO A 393 17.31 1.81 -26.06
C PRO A 393 16.62 2.18 -27.38
N GLY A 394 17.36 2.33 -28.48
CA GLY A 394 16.78 2.72 -29.76
C GLY A 394 15.84 1.64 -30.29
N GLU A 395 16.32 0.41 -30.37
CA GLU A 395 15.51 -0.71 -30.86
C GLU A 395 14.34 -1.03 -29.92
N ALA A 396 14.57 -0.98 -28.59
CA ALA A 396 13.52 -1.20 -27.61
C ALA A 396 12.42 -0.13 -27.72
N PHE A 397 12.79 1.14 -27.90
CA PHE A 397 11.84 2.22 -28.10
C PHE A 397 11.02 2.03 -29.38
N ASP A 398 11.64 1.68 -30.50
CA ASP A 398 10.94 1.50 -31.77
C ASP A 398 9.91 0.36 -31.72
N ARG A 399 10.27 -0.77 -31.08
CA ARG A 399 9.32 -1.87 -30.85
C ARG A 399 8.17 -1.43 -29.95
N ALA A 400 8.46 -0.85 -28.79
CA ALA A 400 7.44 -0.38 -27.85
C ALA A 400 6.52 0.68 -28.47
N LYS A 401 7.09 1.61 -29.26
CA LYS A 401 6.33 2.63 -29.97
C LYS A 401 5.37 2.02 -30.98
N ARG A 402 5.80 1.01 -31.75
CA ARG A 402 4.92 0.31 -32.68
C ARG A 402 3.76 -0.38 -31.94
N ASP A 403 4.08 -1.14 -30.90
CA ASP A 403 3.11 -1.96 -30.17
C ASP A 403 2.10 -1.06 -29.40
N LEU A 404 2.58 0.04 -28.80
CA LEU A 404 1.73 1.07 -28.20
C LEU A 404 0.85 1.78 -29.24
N ARG A 405 1.38 2.11 -30.43
CA ARG A 405 0.58 2.72 -31.52
C ARG A 405 -0.55 1.82 -31.96
N GLU A 406 -0.27 0.53 -32.14
CA GLU A 406 -1.28 -0.46 -32.48
C GLU A 406 -2.34 -0.57 -31.38
N PHE A 407 -1.91 -0.64 -30.11
CA PHE A 407 -2.81 -0.66 -28.96
C PHE A 407 -3.70 0.58 -28.89
N PHE A 408 -3.14 1.80 -28.98
CA PHE A 408 -3.92 3.04 -28.99
C PHE A 408 -4.85 3.13 -30.20
N GLY A 409 -4.36 2.75 -31.39
CA GLY A 409 -5.16 2.70 -32.62
C GLY A 409 -6.36 1.76 -32.51
N SER A 410 -6.21 0.61 -31.84
CA SER A 410 -7.31 -0.33 -31.55
C SER A 410 -8.40 0.27 -30.67
N LYS A 411 -8.09 1.36 -29.94
CA LYS A 411 -9.02 2.14 -29.12
C LYS A 411 -9.52 3.41 -29.81
N GLY A 412 -9.23 3.58 -31.10
CA GLY A 412 -9.59 4.78 -31.86
C GLY A 412 -8.80 6.03 -31.47
N LEU A 413 -7.61 5.86 -30.88
CA LEU A 413 -6.74 6.96 -30.45
C LEU A 413 -5.58 7.16 -31.42
N ASN A 414 -5.27 8.41 -31.71
CA ASN A 414 -4.04 8.80 -32.41
C ASN A 414 -3.10 9.48 -31.40
N VAL A 415 -2.19 8.71 -30.80
CA VAL A 415 -1.31 9.18 -29.75
C VAL A 415 0.12 9.30 -30.27
N GLU A 416 0.71 10.48 -30.10
CA GLU A 416 2.13 10.70 -30.32
C GLU A 416 2.95 10.06 -29.18
N ILE A 417 3.77 9.06 -29.52
CA ILE A 417 4.73 8.45 -28.60
C ILE A 417 6.13 9.00 -28.88
N VAL A 418 6.66 9.72 -27.90
CA VAL A 418 7.97 10.39 -27.96
C VAL A 418 8.99 9.70 -27.05
N PRO A 419 10.26 9.61 -27.47
CA PRO A 419 11.32 9.14 -26.58
C PRO A 419 11.62 10.19 -25.51
N SER A 420 12.31 9.76 -24.46
CA SER A 420 12.82 10.66 -23.42
C SER A 420 14.34 10.56 -23.33
N ASP A 421 14.97 11.69 -23.04
CA ASP A 421 16.38 11.72 -22.64
C ASP A 421 16.56 11.27 -21.17
N LEU A 422 15.45 11.15 -20.43
CA LEU A 422 15.45 10.65 -19.06
C LEU A 422 15.22 9.15 -19.02
N THR A 423 15.99 8.46 -18.20
CA THR A 423 15.68 7.09 -17.79
C THR A 423 14.48 7.06 -16.83
N PRO A 424 13.79 5.92 -16.66
CA PRO A 424 12.73 5.79 -15.67
C PRO A 424 13.21 6.14 -14.25
N GLN A 425 12.51 7.06 -13.57
CA GLN A 425 12.91 7.57 -12.25
C GLN A 425 11.89 7.21 -11.17
N ALA A 426 12.39 6.75 -10.03
CA ALA A 426 11.60 6.64 -8.81
C ALA A 426 11.47 8.02 -8.16
N ASP A 427 10.43 8.18 -7.32
CA ASP A 427 10.28 9.36 -6.50
C ASP A 427 11.49 9.50 -5.57
N LYS A 428 12.18 10.64 -5.66
CA LYS A 428 13.44 10.90 -4.95
C LYS A 428 13.27 10.96 -3.43
N ILE A 429 12.05 10.93 -2.90
CA ILE A 429 11.81 11.01 -1.45
C ILE A 429 11.34 9.67 -0.90
N SER A 430 10.27 9.14 -1.45
CA SER A 430 9.66 7.89 -0.98
C SER A 430 10.32 6.64 -1.54
N GLY A 431 11.14 6.77 -2.60
CA GLY A 431 11.74 5.65 -3.33
C GLY A 431 10.73 4.81 -4.11
N LYS A 432 9.45 5.20 -4.13
CA LYS A 432 8.40 4.50 -4.87
C LYS A 432 8.50 4.79 -6.36
N PHE A 433 8.23 3.78 -7.17
CA PHE A 433 8.28 3.92 -8.61
C PHE A 433 6.88 3.94 -9.22
N LYS A 434 6.55 5.07 -9.85
CA LYS A 434 5.29 5.24 -10.58
C LYS A 434 5.55 4.94 -12.06
N HIS A 435 5.05 3.80 -12.55
CA HIS A 435 5.25 3.42 -13.94
C HIS A 435 4.46 4.29 -14.92
N ILE A 436 3.25 4.71 -14.56
CA ILE A 436 2.32 5.38 -15.48
C ILE A 436 1.66 6.54 -14.76
N TYR A 437 1.74 7.75 -15.33
CA TYR A 437 1.10 8.93 -14.76
C TYR A 437 0.89 10.04 -15.78
N ARG A 438 0.03 11.01 -15.41
CA ARG A 438 -0.21 12.25 -16.14
C ARG A 438 0.66 13.37 -15.59
N ASP A 439 1.22 14.18 -16.46
CA ASP A 439 2.08 15.33 -16.13
C ASP A 439 1.76 16.51 -17.05
N PHE A 440 0.51 16.97 -16.95
CA PHE A 440 -0.07 18.15 -17.58
C PHE A 440 -1.38 18.50 -16.87
N GLU A 441 -1.81 19.75 -16.98
CA GLU A 441 -3.06 20.25 -16.37
C GLU A 441 -4.32 19.88 -17.16
#